data_AF-A0A419QZ68-F1
#
_entry.id   AF-A0A419QZ68-F1
#
_cell.length_a   1.000
_cell.length_b   1.000
_cell.length_c   1.000
_cell.angle_alpha   90.00
_cell.angle_beta   90.00
_cell.angle_gamma   90.00
#
_symmetry.space_group_name_H-M   'P 1'
#
loop_
_entity.id
_entity.type
_entity.pdbx_description
1 polymer ?
#
loop_
_entity_poly.entity_id
_entity_poly.type
_entity_poly.pdbx_seq_one_letter_code
_entity_poly.pdbx_strand_id
1 'polypeptide(L)'
;MFSDFFTLRWGKGQRSWLDAHNVTAVVALPYHAMITYTGLITLAVMYMPWPILANYGQSAAFEEDAYGALPTSEASGRPIVLAPIDPMVDAATRQWAGTPPRTLVIRHPCDAAATVMLTRARTNRLNALGTSITYSGASGDKLSQSPSPGAAATTAGVLLGLHLGAFADPLMRWTFFVLGLTGSAMVATGLSLWTVKRSSRSSWGLWLVERLNIGAVACLPAGMAAYLLANRLIPTEIPNRAGLEVDTMFWVWFGLAIATLARPVRRAWIETLAIAAFLFAAAPLVSIVMTDRGLIQSLSSGDWLFASFDCALLAIAGLLSFTAWRIWRSSE
;
A
#
# COMPACT_ATOMS: atom_id res chain seq x y z
N MET A 1 34.72 0.71 -14.93
CA MET A 1 33.34 1.10 -14.55
C MET A 1 32.68 0.06 -13.64
N PHE A 2 32.72 -1.25 -13.95
CA PHE A 2 32.22 -2.30 -13.05
C PHE A 2 33.17 -2.66 -11.87
N SER A 3 34.49 -2.48 -12.01
CA SER A 3 35.46 -2.80 -10.96
C SER A 3 35.36 -1.89 -9.73
N ASP A 4 34.98 -0.62 -9.91
CA ASP A 4 34.76 0.33 -8.81
C ASP A 4 33.41 0.13 -8.10
N PHE A 5 32.51 -0.70 -8.67
CA PHE A 5 31.15 -0.92 -8.17
C PHE A 5 31.10 -1.63 -6.80
N PHE A 6 32.12 -2.45 -6.49
CA PHE A 6 32.23 -3.18 -5.22
C PHE A 6 33.14 -2.50 -4.19
N THR A 7 33.79 -1.40 -4.55
CA THR A 7 34.58 -0.61 -3.61
C THR A 7 33.71 0.44 -2.96
N LEU A 8 32.96 0.06 -1.92
CA LEU A 8 32.30 1.02 -1.04
C LEU A 8 33.35 1.90 -0.37
N ARG A 9 33.53 3.11 -0.88
CA ARG A 9 34.47 4.09 -0.31
C ARG A 9 33.78 4.84 0.81
N TRP A 10 33.78 4.26 2.01
CA TRP A 10 33.20 4.88 3.21
C TRP A 10 33.95 6.17 3.58
N GLY A 11 33.23 7.18 4.08
CA GLY A 11 33.81 8.40 4.66
C GLY A 11 34.25 9.51 3.67
N LYS A 12 33.84 9.46 2.39
CA LYS A 12 34.20 10.46 1.36
C LYS A 12 33.02 11.32 0.88
N GLY A 13 32.09 11.65 1.78
CA GLY A 13 30.99 12.59 1.55
C GLY A 13 30.15 12.26 0.31
N GLN A 14 30.09 13.18 -0.64
CA GLN A 14 29.29 13.07 -1.87
C GLN A 14 29.62 11.82 -2.72
N ARG A 15 30.88 11.36 -2.72
CA ARG A 15 31.28 10.17 -3.51
C ARG A 15 30.76 8.88 -2.89
N SER A 16 30.80 8.76 -1.57
CA SER A 16 30.21 7.61 -0.85
C SER A 16 28.69 7.50 -1.07
N TRP A 17 28.00 8.64 -1.15
CA TRP A 17 26.58 8.69 -1.48
C TRP A 17 26.29 8.28 -2.92
N LEU A 18 27.17 8.64 -3.86
CA LEU A 18 27.05 8.26 -5.27
C LEU A 18 27.29 6.75 -5.46
N ASP A 19 28.25 6.18 -4.74
CA ASP A 19 28.50 4.73 -4.73
C ASP A 19 27.31 3.96 -4.13
N ALA A 20 26.77 4.42 -2.98
CA ALA A 20 25.57 3.83 -2.36
C ALA A 20 24.34 3.92 -3.28
N HIS A 21 24.11 5.07 -3.91
CA HIS A 21 23.03 5.27 -4.88
C HIS A 21 23.14 4.29 -6.06
N ASN A 22 24.34 4.13 -6.62
CA ASN A 22 24.58 3.22 -7.74
C ASN A 22 24.34 1.75 -7.34
N VAL A 23 24.81 1.31 -6.17
CA VAL A 23 24.57 -0.04 -5.66
C VAL A 23 23.07 -0.30 -5.48
N THR A 24 22.35 0.64 -4.86
CA THR A 24 20.89 0.52 -4.69
C THR A 24 20.14 0.50 -6.02
N ALA A 25 20.62 1.25 -7.02
CA ALA A 25 19.97 1.33 -8.33
C ALA A 25 20.14 0.04 -9.15
N VAL A 26 21.32 -0.57 -9.16
CA VAL A 26 21.58 -1.75 -10.01
C VAL A 26 21.07 -3.03 -9.38
N VAL A 27 21.31 -3.24 -8.08
CA VAL A 27 20.91 -4.48 -7.39
C VAL A 27 19.39 -4.62 -7.34
N ALA A 28 18.68 -3.51 -7.14
CA ALA A 28 17.23 -3.51 -7.06
C ALA A 28 16.53 -3.25 -8.41
N LEU A 29 17.29 -3.01 -9.50
CA LEU A 29 16.74 -2.68 -10.82
C LEU A 29 15.67 -3.68 -11.31
N PRO A 30 15.86 -5.01 -11.23
CA PRO A 30 14.86 -5.96 -11.71
C PRO A 30 13.54 -5.83 -10.93
N TYR A 31 13.64 -5.59 -9.63
CA TYR A 31 12.48 -5.36 -8.77
C TYR A 31 11.81 -4.01 -9.08
N HIS A 32 12.58 -2.93 -9.25
CA HIS A 32 12.03 -1.62 -9.60
C HIS A 32 11.33 -1.63 -10.95
N ALA A 33 11.91 -2.28 -11.97
CA ALA A 33 11.29 -2.46 -13.28
C ALA A 33 10.00 -3.28 -13.17
N MET A 34 10.03 -4.38 -12.42
CA MET A 34 8.85 -5.22 -12.22
C MET A 34 7.73 -4.47 -11.48
N ILE A 35 8.02 -3.83 -10.35
CA ILE A 35 6.99 -3.21 -9.50
C ILE A 35 6.35 -1.99 -10.17
N THR A 36 7.13 -1.21 -10.93
CA THR A 36 6.62 -0.05 -11.68
C THR A 36 5.75 -0.47 -12.86
N TYR A 37 6.21 -1.44 -13.66
CA TYR A 37 5.43 -1.95 -14.80
C TYR A 37 4.14 -2.63 -14.35
N THR A 38 4.22 -3.50 -13.34
CA THR A 38 3.03 -4.18 -12.80
C THR A 38 2.07 -3.19 -12.13
N GLY A 39 2.57 -2.11 -11.52
CA GLY A 39 1.76 -1.03 -10.97
C GLY A 39 0.94 -0.31 -12.03
N LEU A 40 1.53 -0.03 -13.20
CA LEU A 40 0.81 0.55 -14.35
C LEU A 40 -0.37 -0.33 -14.78
N ILE A 41 -0.19 -1.65 -14.76
CA ILE A 41 -1.23 -2.61 -15.12
C ILE A 41 -2.41 -2.60 -14.15
N THR A 42 -2.18 -2.36 -12.85
CA THR A 42 -3.27 -2.25 -11.86
C THR A 42 -4.22 -1.09 -12.14
N LEU A 43 -3.74 -0.07 -12.86
CA LEU A 43 -4.49 1.13 -13.25
C LEU A 43 -4.76 1.19 -14.76
N ALA A 44 -4.55 0.09 -15.50
CA ALA A 44 -4.64 0.09 -16.96
C ALA A 44 -6.01 0.56 -17.49
N VAL A 45 -7.10 0.14 -16.83
CA VAL A 45 -8.47 0.56 -17.19
C VAL A 45 -8.69 2.05 -16.95
N MET A 46 -8.09 2.61 -15.90
CA MET A 46 -8.16 4.04 -15.60
C MET A 46 -7.38 4.87 -16.62
N TYR A 47 -6.21 4.39 -17.06
CA TYR A 47 -5.39 5.10 -18.06
C TYR A 47 -5.89 4.93 -19.50
N MET A 48 -6.47 3.78 -19.83
CA MET A 48 -6.95 3.46 -21.18
C MET A 48 -8.38 2.89 -21.13
N PRO A 49 -9.40 3.73 -20.85
CA PRO A 49 -10.79 3.27 -20.79
C PRO A 49 -11.41 3.04 -22.18
N TRP A 50 -10.85 3.63 -23.23
CA TRP A 50 -11.43 3.68 -24.58
C TRP A 50 -11.73 2.30 -25.21
N PRO A 51 -10.87 1.27 -25.08
CA PRO A 51 -11.19 -0.05 -25.62
C PRO A 51 -12.43 -0.66 -24.97
N ILE A 52 -12.61 -0.47 -23.66
CA ILE A 52 -13.80 -0.96 -22.95
C ILE A 52 -15.03 -0.18 -23.41
N LEU A 53 -14.95 1.14 -23.49
CA LEU A 53 -16.05 1.98 -23.96
C LEU A 53 -16.46 1.64 -25.41
N ALA A 54 -15.50 1.38 -26.30
CA ALA A 54 -15.76 1.07 -27.70
C ALA A 54 -16.39 -0.33 -27.91
N ASN A 55 -16.02 -1.33 -27.11
CA ASN A 55 -16.48 -2.71 -27.29
C ASN A 55 -17.67 -3.09 -26.41
N TYR A 56 -17.82 -2.47 -25.23
CA TYR A 56 -18.84 -2.84 -24.24
C TYR A 56 -19.84 -1.71 -23.95
N GLY A 57 -19.53 -0.46 -24.32
CA GLY A 57 -20.34 0.73 -24.00
C GLY A 57 -20.33 1.12 -22.51
N GLN A 58 -20.37 0.16 -21.60
CA GLN A 58 -20.32 0.34 -20.14
C GLN A 58 -19.28 -0.61 -19.51
N SER A 59 -18.58 -0.14 -18.47
CA SER A 59 -17.54 -0.93 -17.79
C SER A 59 -18.08 -2.20 -17.11
N ALA A 60 -19.34 -2.20 -16.65
CA ALA A 60 -19.95 -3.33 -15.97
C ALA A 60 -20.01 -4.60 -16.84
N ALA A 61 -20.30 -4.44 -18.14
CA ALA A 61 -20.35 -5.57 -19.07
C ALA A 61 -18.95 -6.18 -19.33
N PHE A 62 -17.90 -5.36 -19.32
CA PHE A 62 -16.52 -5.85 -19.37
C PHE A 62 -16.13 -6.59 -18.08
N GLU A 63 -16.51 -6.07 -16.92
CA GLU A 63 -16.21 -6.74 -15.64
C GLU A 63 -16.89 -8.10 -15.51
N GLU A 64 -18.15 -8.20 -15.96
CA GLU A 64 -18.88 -9.47 -16.00
C GLU A 64 -18.19 -10.50 -16.91
N ASP A 65 -17.75 -10.09 -18.10
CA ASP A 65 -17.06 -10.98 -19.05
C ASP A 65 -15.65 -11.37 -18.56
N ALA A 66 -14.90 -10.40 -18.02
CA ALA A 66 -13.51 -10.60 -17.60
C ALA A 66 -13.36 -11.31 -16.24
N TYR A 67 -14.28 -11.07 -15.30
CA TYR A 67 -14.15 -11.51 -13.90
C TYR A 67 -15.35 -12.35 -13.41
N GLY A 68 -16.43 -12.40 -14.19
CA GLY A 68 -17.68 -13.07 -13.84
C GLY A 68 -18.69 -12.11 -13.20
N ALA A 69 -19.98 -12.35 -13.46
CA ALA A 69 -21.08 -11.57 -12.89
C ALA A 69 -21.12 -11.69 -11.36
N LEU A 70 -21.17 -10.56 -10.67
CA LEU A 70 -21.76 -10.51 -9.34
C LEU A 70 -23.28 -10.60 -9.51
N PRO A 71 -23.99 -11.47 -8.75
CA PRO A 71 -25.45 -11.46 -8.78
C PRO A 71 -25.95 -10.08 -8.36
N THR A 72 -26.55 -9.36 -9.30
CA THR A 72 -27.15 -8.02 -9.12
C THR A 72 -28.64 -8.10 -8.86
N SER A 73 -29.19 -9.27 -8.52
CA SER A 73 -30.62 -9.39 -8.24
C SER A 73 -31.02 -8.49 -7.08
N GLU A 74 -32.16 -7.82 -7.22
CA GLU A 74 -32.78 -7.10 -6.11
C GLU A 74 -33.30 -8.08 -5.04
N ALA A 75 -33.48 -7.59 -3.83
CA ALA A 75 -34.12 -8.37 -2.77
C ALA A 75 -35.56 -8.70 -3.18
N SER A 76 -35.97 -9.95 -2.97
CA SER A 76 -37.35 -10.39 -3.27
C SER A 76 -38.37 -9.89 -2.25
N GLY A 77 -37.90 -9.42 -1.08
CA GLY A 77 -38.72 -9.02 0.07
C GLY A 77 -39.35 -10.22 0.79
N ARG A 78 -39.00 -11.45 0.40
CA ARG A 78 -39.54 -12.68 0.98
C ARG A 78 -38.53 -13.26 1.97
N PRO A 79 -38.84 -13.26 3.28
CA PRO A 79 -37.91 -13.77 4.28
C PRO A 79 -37.75 -15.29 4.14
N ILE A 80 -36.51 -15.76 4.07
CA ILE A 80 -36.13 -17.17 4.03
C ILE A 80 -34.97 -17.41 4.99
N VAL A 81 -34.89 -18.61 5.57
CA VAL A 81 -33.72 -19.03 6.35
C VAL A 81 -32.59 -19.37 5.38
N LEU A 82 -31.42 -18.74 5.58
CA LEU A 82 -30.25 -19.00 4.76
C LEU A 82 -29.87 -20.49 4.82
N ALA A 83 -29.66 -21.10 3.65
CA ALA A 83 -29.16 -22.46 3.53
C ALA A 83 -27.80 -22.61 4.24
N PRO A 84 -27.49 -23.80 4.81
CA PRO A 84 -26.22 -24.05 5.46
C PRO A 84 -25.03 -23.73 4.55
N ILE A 85 -24.10 -22.92 5.04
CA ILE A 85 -22.94 -22.44 4.27
C ILE A 85 -21.85 -23.51 4.20
N ASP A 86 -21.67 -24.31 5.27
CA ASP A 86 -20.58 -25.29 5.36
C ASP A 86 -20.57 -26.27 4.18
N PRO A 87 -21.71 -26.86 3.75
CA PRO A 87 -21.74 -27.70 2.56
C PRO A 87 -21.30 -26.99 1.27
N MET A 88 -21.60 -25.69 1.13
CA MET A 88 -21.20 -24.89 -0.03
C MET A 88 -19.68 -24.67 -0.02
N VAL A 89 -19.11 -24.37 1.15
CA VAL A 89 -17.67 -24.21 1.36
C VAL A 89 -16.93 -25.51 1.07
N ASP A 90 -17.44 -26.64 1.56
CA ASP A 90 -16.89 -27.96 1.31
C ASP A 90 -16.95 -28.34 -0.17
N ALA A 91 -18.08 -28.07 -0.84
CA ALA A 91 -18.24 -28.31 -2.26
C ALA A 91 -17.25 -27.49 -3.10
N ALA A 92 -17.12 -26.19 -2.80
CA ALA A 92 -16.15 -25.31 -3.48
C ALA A 92 -14.70 -25.76 -3.22
N THR A 93 -14.37 -26.14 -1.98
CA THR A 93 -13.04 -26.62 -1.61
C THR A 93 -12.67 -27.91 -2.35
N ARG A 94 -13.60 -28.86 -2.47
CA ARG A 94 -13.43 -30.07 -3.30
C ARG A 94 -13.21 -29.71 -4.77
N GLN A 95 -14.02 -28.81 -5.32
CA GLN A 95 -13.88 -28.37 -6.71
C GLN A 95 -12.52 -27.67 -6.97
N TRP A 96 -11.97 -26.98 -5.98
CA TRP A 96 -10.68 -26.32 -6.05
C TRP A 96 -9.51 -27.20 -5.61
N ALA A 97 -9.65 -28.52 -5.68
CA ALA A 97 -8.59 -29.48 -5.33
C ALA A 97 -8.01 -29.26 -3.92
N GLY A 98 -8.89 -29.02 -2.94
CA GLY A 98 -8.53 -28.84 -1.53
C GLY A 98 -8.13 -27.41 -1.14
N THR A 99 -8.17 -26.43 -2.07
CA THR A 99 -7.94 -25.02 -1.71
C THR A 99 -9.22 -24.42 -1.12
N PRO A 100 -9.22 -23.92 0.12
CA PRO A 100 -10.42 -23.31 0.71
C PRO A 100 -10.74 -21.93 0.08
N PRO A 101 -11.99 -21.46 0.21
CA PRO A 101 -12.31 -20.06 -0.07
C PRO A 101 -11.54 -19.11 0.86
N ARG A 102 -11.15 -17.94 0.34
CA ARG A 102 -10.56 -16.85 1.14
C ARG A 102 -11.60 -15.79 1.52
N THR A 103 -12.55 -15.55 0.65
CA THR A 103 -13.58 -14.52 0.83
C THR A 103 -14.94 -15.15 0.61
N LEU A 104 -15.86 -14.85 1.51
CA LEU A 104 -17.26 -15.20 1.42
C LEU A 104 -18.07 -13.90 1.45
N VAL A 105 -18.95 -13.73 0.46
CA VAL A 105 -19.85 -12.57 0.37
C VAL A 105 -21.28 -13.07 0.33
N ILE A 106 -22.08 -12.65 1.31
CA ILE A 106 -23.52 -12.91 1.36
C ILE A 106 -24.25 -11.65 0.93
N ARG A 107 -25.07 -11.74 -0.11
CA ARG A 107 -25.99 -10.65 -0.50
C ARG A 107 -27.41 -11.01 -0.08
N HIS A 108 -28.19 -10.00 0.28
CA HIS A 108 -29.57 -10.11 0.75
C HIS A 108 -29.75 -11.23 1.79
N PRO A 109 -29.00 -11.17 2.92
CA PRO A 109 -29.11 -12.21 3.94
C PRO A 109 -30.56 -12.35 4.40
N CYS A 110 -30.99 -13.60 4.58
CA CYS A 110 -32.35 -13.97 4.99
C CYS A 110 -33.47 -13.61 3.98
N ASP A 111 -33.15 -13.41 2.69
CA ASP A 111 -34.13 -13.19 1.63
C ASP A 111 -34.14 -14.36 0.62
N ALA A 112 -35.25 -14.58 -0.09
CA ALA A 112 -35.30 -15.62 -1.12
C ALA A 112 -34.34 -15.38 -2.30
N ALA A 113 -33.93 -14.13 -2.54
CA ALA A 113 -32.90 -13.75 -3.51
C ALA A 113 -31.49 -13.73 -2.90
N ALA A 114 -31.30 -14.32 -1.70
CA ALA A 114 -29.99 -14.43 -1.08
C ALA A 114 -29.00 -15.16 -2.00
N THR A 115 -27.77 -14.68 -2.06
CA THR A 115 -26.68 -15.36 -2.77
C THR A 115 -25.44 -15.45 -1.90
N VAL A 116 -24.73 -16.58 -2.01
CA VAL A 116 -23.48 -16.84 -1.31
C VAL A 116 -22.38 -16.99 -2.36
N MET A 117 -21.53 -15.98 -2.48
CA MET A 117 -20.38 -16.02 -3.39
C MET A 117 -19.12 -16.39 -2.61
N LEU A 118 -18.45 -17.43 -3.08
CA LEU A 118 -17.17 -17.90 -2.55
C LEU A 118 -16.06 -17.58 -3.54
N THR A 119 -15.00 -16.91 -3.08
CA THR A 119 -13.81 -16.63 -3.89
C THR A 119 -12.64 -17.49 -3.41
N ARG A 120 -12.01 -18.21 -4.34
CA ARG A 120 -10.89 -19.13 -4.05
C ARG A 120 -9.72 -18.40 -3.39
N ALA A 121 -9.06 -19.04 -2.44
CA ALA A 121 -7.81 -18.51 -1.89
C ALA A 121 -6.70 -18.43 -2.96
N ARG A 122 -5.92 -17.34 -2.87
CA ARG A 122 -4.80 -17.01 -3.77
C ARG A 122 -3.46 -17.60 -3.29
N THR A 123 -3.49 -18.40 -2.24
CA THR A 123 -2.29 -18.93 -1.59
C THR A 123 -1.50 -19.78 -2.60
N ASN A 124 -0.20 -19.52 -2.67
CA ASN A 124 0.74 -20.26 -3.52
C ASN A 124 0.48 -20.16 -5.04
N ARG A 125 -0.12 -19.05 -5.52
CA ARG A 125 -0.28 -18.77 -6.96
C ARG A 125 0.16 -17.36 -7.31
N LEU A 126 0.82 -17.24 -8.46
CA LEU A 126 1.19 -15.97 -9.07
C LEU A 126 -0.02 -15.22 -9.63
N ASN A 127 -1.07 -15.91 -10.09
CA ASN A 127 -2.27 -15.27 -10.60
C ASN A 127 -3.17 -14.78 -9.45
N ALA A 128 -3.35 -13.47 -9.34
CA ALA A 128 -4.17 -12.83 -8.32
C ALA A 128 -5.68 -12.80 -8.64
N LEU A 129 -6.10 -13.09 -9.87
CA LEU A 129 -7.51 -13.23 -10.22
C LEU A 129 -8.01 -14.57 -9.70
N GLY A 130 -8.84 -14.50 -8.65
CA GLY A 130 -9.48 -15.67 -8.07
C GLY A 130 -10.70 -16.08 -8.89
N THR A 131 -10.92 -17.38 -9.01
CA THR A 131 -12.20 -17.92 -9.49
C THR A 131 -13.23 -17.82 -8.38
N SER A 132 -14.45 -17.38 -8.69
CA SER A 132 -15.57 -17.45 -7.76
C SER A 132 -16.59 -18.52 -8.14
N ILE A 133 -17.32 -19.01 -7.15
CA ILE A 133 -18.52 -19.84 -7.32
C ILE A 133 -19.64 -19.16 -6.52
N THR A 134 -20.80 -19.02 -7.15
CA THR A 134 -21.99 -18.44 -6.53
C THR A 134 -23.02 -19.53 -6.28
N TYR A 135 -23.53 -19.59 -5.07
CA TYR A 135 -24.61 -20.47 -4.63
C TYR A 135 -25.87 -19.67 -4.30
N SER A 136 -27.01 -20.31 -4.43
CA SER A 136 -28.30 -19.84 -3.93
C SER A 136 -28.27 -19.84 -2.41
N GLY A 137 -28.53 -18.69 -1.79
CA GLY A 137 -28.67 -18.60 -0.35
C GLY A 137 -29.96 -19.24 0.17
N ALA A 138 -30.96 -19.47 -0.69
CA ALA A 138 -32.22 -20.11 -0.30
C ALA A 138 -32.14 -21.65 -0.34
N SER A 139 -31.49 -22.22 -1.36
CA SER A 139 -31.44 -23.69 -1.56
C SER A 139 -30.06 -24.31 -1.37
N GLY A 140 -28.99 -23.52 -1.48
CA GLY A 140 -27.61 -24.02 -1.52
C GLY A 140 -27.17 -24.56 -2.87
N ASP A 141 -28.02 -24.46 -3.90
CA ASP A 141 -27.66 -24.90 -5.25
C ASP A 141 -26.65 -23.97 -5.90
N LYS A 142 -25.74 -24.54 -6.69
CA LYS A 142 -24.78 -23.77 -7.48
C LYS A 142 -25.51 -23.00 -8.59
N LEU A 143 -25.41 -21.68 -8.57
CA LEU A 143 -26.01 -20.79 -9.56
C LEU A 143 -25.05 -20.52 -10.72
N SER A 144 -23.82 -20.14 -10.41
CA SER A 144 -22.83 -19.74 -11.42
C SER A 144 -21.40 -19.94 -10.93
N GLN A 145 -20.45 -19.83 -11.86
CA GLN A 145 -19.02 -19.87 -11.59
C GLN A 145 -18.31 -18.94 -12.57
N SER A 146 -17.25 -18.25 -12.12
CA SER A 146 -16.41 -17.46 -13.02
C SER A 146 -15.86 -18.33 -14.16
N PRO A 147 -15.84 -17.82 -15.41
CA PRO A 147 -15.22 -18.54 -16.52
C PRO A 147 -13.73 -18.76 -16.24
N SER A 148 -13.15 -19.75 -16.94
CA SER A 148 -11.69 -19.88 -16.94
C SER A 148 -11.08 -18.66 -17.61
N PRO A 149 -10.15 -17.94 -16.95
CA PRO A 149 -9.62 -16.70 -17.51
C PRO A 149 -8.87 -16.98 -18.83
N GLY A 150 -9.16 -16.19 -19.86
CA GLY A 150 -8.40 -16.22 -21.11
C GLY A 150 -6.94 -15.83 -20.92
N ALA A 151 -6.12 -15.93 -21.98
CA ALA A 151 -4.68 -15.66 -21.91
C ALA A 151 -4.37 -14.23 -21.42
N ALA A 152 -5.14 -13.23 -21.88
CA ALA A 152 -4.98 -11.84 -21.46
C ALA A 152 -5.30 -11.64 -19.97
N ALA A 153 -6.45 -12.13 -19.51
CA ALA A 153 -6.84 -12.07 -18.09
C ALA A 153 -5.84 -12.82 -17.19
N THR A 154 -5.35 -13.99 -17.63
CA THR A 154 -4.31 -14.73 -16.90
C THR A 154 -3.02 -13.93 -16.76
N THR A 155 -2.58 -13.27 -17.85
CA THR A 155 -1.39 -12.43 -17.84
C THR A 155 -1.55 -11.24 -16.91
N ALA A 156 -2.68 -10.52 -17.00
CA ALA A 156 -3.01 -9.41 -16.10
C ALA A 156 -3.05 -9.86 -14.64
N GLY A 157 -3.62 -11.04 -14.37
CA GLY A 157 -3.67 -11.62 -13.03
C GLY A 157 -2.31 -12.02 -12.47
N VAL A 158 -1.39 -12.54 -13.29
CA VAL A 158 0.01 -12.79 -12.88
C VAL A 158 0.73 -11.48 -12.56
N LEU A 159 0.60 -10.47 -13.42
CA LEU A 159 1.20 -9.14 -13.20
C LEU A 159 0.65 -8.49 -11.92
N LEU A 160 -0.67 -8.61 -11.68
CA LEU A 160 -1.30 -8.16 -10.45
C LEU A 160 -0.78 -8.93 -9.22
N GLY A 161 -0.59 -10.25 -9.32
CA GLY A 161 -0.07 -11.03 -8.20
C GLY A 161 1.40 -10.77 -7.90
N LEU A 162 2.20 -10.46 -8.93
CA LEU A 162 3.55 -9.93 -8.79
C LEU A 162 3.55 -8.59 -8.04
N HIS A 163 2.63 -7.69 -8.38
CA HIS A 163 2.50 -6.38 -7.73
C HIS A 163 2.07 -6.48 -6.26
N LEU A 164 1.03 -7.27 -5.98
CA LEU A 164 0.48 -7.42 -4.64
C LEU A 164 1.36 -8.26 -3.71
N GLY A 165 2.32 -9.02 -4.27
CA GLY A 165 3.14 -9.96 -3.51
C GLY A 165 2.33 -11.07 -2.84
N ALA A 166 1.18 -11.46 -3.42
CA ALA A 166 0.24 -12.39 -2.78
C ALA A 166 0.83 -13.81 -2.57
N PHE A 167 1.77 -14.19 -3.43
CA PHE A 167 2.52 -15.45 -3.37
C PHE A 167 3.73 -15.42 -2.42
N ALA A 168 4.11 -14.23 -1.94
CA ALA A 168 5.36 -14.05 -1.21
C ALA A 168 5.24 -14.57 0.23
N ASP A 169 6.10 -15.52 0.57
CA ASP A 169 6.36 -15.95 1.95
C ASP A 169 7.02 -14.83 2.78
N PRO A 170 7.06 -14.94 4.12
CA PRO A 170 7.59 -13.89 4.99
C PRO A 170 8.99 -13.39 4.60
N LEU A 171 9.91 -14.30 4.22
CA LEU A 171 11.25 -13.92 3.76
C LEU A 171 11.20 -13.06 2.50
N MET A 172 10.43 -13.47 1.50
CA MET A 172 10.27 -12.75 0.23
C MET A 172 9.61 -11.38 0.44
N ARG A 173 8.65 -11.28 1.37
CA ARG A 173 8.04 -9.99 1.75
C ARG A 173 9.06 -9.04 2.36
N TRP A 174 9.94 -9.52 3.23
CA TRP A 174 11.04 -8.72 3.76
C TRP A 174 12.04 -8.31 2.66
N THR A 175 12.33 -9.20 1.71
CA THR A 175 13.16 -8.85 0.54
C THR A 175 12.52 -7.73 -0.27
N PHE A 176 11.24 -7.84 -0.63
CA PHE A 176 10.51 -6.79 -1.36
C PHE A 176 10.42 -5.49 -0.56
N PHE A 177 10.22 -5.57 0.75
CA PHE A 177 10.22 -4.41 1.63
C PHE A 177 11.57 -3.67 1.58
N VAL A 178 12.69 -4.38 1.72
CA VAL A 178 14.04 -3.80 1.64
C VAL A 178 14.30 -3.22 0.25
N LEU A 179 13.95 -3.93 -0.82
CA LEU A 179 14.10 -3.44 -2.19
C LEU A 179 13.23 -2.19 -2.46
N GLY A 180 12.04 -2.13 -1.89
CA GLY A 180 11.18 -0.95 -1.88
C GLY A 180 11.85 0.23 -1.18
N LEU A 181 12.39 0.01 0.03
CA LEU A 181 13.11 1.03 0.79
C LEU A 181 14.34 1.56 0.04
N THR A 182 15.08 0.69 -0.64
CA THR A 182 16.20 1.12 -1.50
C THR A 182 15.74 1.97 -2.68
N GLY A 183 14.55 1.69 -3.25
CA GLY A 183 13.94 2.53 -4.29
C GLY A 183 13.60 3.93 -3.77
N SER A 184 12.95 4.02 -2.60
CA SER A 184 12.66 5.30 -1.95
C SER A 184 13.94 6.09 -1.64
N ALA A 185 14.97 5.43 -1.11
CA ALA A 185 16.26 6.04 -0.81
C ALA A 185 16.96 6.53 -2.08
N MET A 186 16.94 5.74 -3.17
CA MET A 186 17.50 6.12 -4.47
C MET A 186 16.84 7.40 -5.01
N VAL A 187 15.51 7.50 -4.98
CA VAL A 187 14.78 8.69 -5.42
C VAL A 187 15.13 9.90 -4.54
N ALA A 188 15.03 9.76 -3.21
CA ALA A 188 15.32 10.86 -2.28
C ALA A 188 16.75 11.39 -2.40
N THR A 189 17.74 10.48 -2.47
CA THR A 189 19.16 10.83 -2.62
C THR A 189 19.46 11.43 -3.99
N GLY A 190 18.90 10.90 -5.07
CA GLY A 190 19.07 11.43 -6.42
C GLY A 190 18.57 12.88 -6.54
N LEU A 191 17.38 13.14 -5.99
CA LEU A 191 16.79 14.49 -5.93
C LEU A 191 17.66 15.46 -5.11
N SER A 192 18.14 15.04 -3.94
CA SER A 192 19.00 15.86 -3.07
C SER A 192 20.38 16.15 -3.68
N LEU A 193 21.04 15.14 -4.28
CA LEU A 193 22.32 15.32 -4.93
C LEU A 193 22.22 16.25 -6.16
N TRP A 194 21.10 16.17 -6.88
CA TRP A 194 20.85 17.02 -8.04
C TRP A 194 20.72 18.49 -7.66
N THR A 195 20.01 18.81 -6.56
CA THR A 195 19.86 20.19 -6.06
C THR A 195 21.18 20.72 -5.51
N VAL A 196 21.89 19.95 -4.68
CA VAL A 196 23.19 20.35 -4.11
C VAL A 196 24.21 20.67 -5.21
N LYS A 197 24.26 19.87 -6.28
CA LYS A 197 25.18 20.11 -7.41
C LYS A 197 24.88 21.40 -8.18
N ARG A 198 23.66 21.92 -8.09
CA ARG A 198 23.18 23.09 -8.85
C ARG A 198 22.94 24.32 -7.99
N SER A 199 23.16 24.24 -6.68
CA SER A 199 22.95 25.33 -5.71
C SER A 199 23.73 26.61 -6.03
N SER A 200 24.83 26.52 -6.78
CA SER A 200 25.58 27.69 -7.25
C SER A 200 24.87 28.51 -8.33
N ARG A 201 23.82 27.97 -8.96
CA ARG A 201 22.99 28.65 -9.96
C ARG A 201 21.62 28.97 -9.38
N SER A 202 21.48 30.17 -8.81
CA SER A 202 20.18 30.63 -8.31
C SER A 202 19.20 30.84 -9.47
N SER A 203 18.12 30.06 -9.49
CA SER A 203 17.02 30.19 -10.43
C SER A 203 15.71 29.83 -9.74
N TRP A 204 14.60 30.43 -10.18
CA TRP A 204 13.27 30.11 -9.65
C TRP A 204 12.94 28.62 -9.80
N GLY A 205 13.34 28.00 -10.91
CA GLY A 205 13.15 26.56 -11.12
C GLY A 205 13.89 25.71 -10.09
N LEU A 206 15.13 26.08 -9.72
CA LEU A 206 15.88 25.38 -8.68
C LEU A 206 15.21 25.54 -7.31
N TRP A 207 14.75 26.76 -6.98
CA TRP A 207 13.99 27.01 -5.76
C TRP A 207 12.74 26.13 -5.70
N LEU A 208 11.96 26.04 -6.78
CA LEU A 208 10.76 25.21 -6.83
C LEU A 208 11.09 23.73 -6.61
N VAL A 209 12.12 23.22 -7.28
CA VAL A 209 12.55 21.82 -7.13
C VAL A 209 13.00 21.53 -5.68
N GLU A 210 13.74 22.43 -5.04
CA GLU A 210 14.12 22.27 -3.63
C GLU A 210 12.90 22.19 -2.71
N ARG A 211 11.86 22.99 -2.95
CA ARG A 211 10.62 22.95 -2.18
C ARG A 211 9.81 21.68 -2.41
N LEU A 212 9.67 21.26 -3.67
CA LEU A 212 8.98 20.03 -4.02
C LEU A 212 9.69 18.80 -3.44
N ASN A 213 11.02 18.81 -3.39
CA ASN A 213 11.80 17.74 -2.77
C ASN A 213 11.52 17.63 -1.27
N ILE A 214 11.47 18.75 -0.53
CA ILE A 214 11.08 18.74 0.90
C ILE A 214 9.66 18.21 1.06
N GLY A 215 8.73 18.70 0.24
CA GLY A 215 7.34 18.24 0.25
C GLY A 215 7.20 16.73 0.02
N ALA A 216 7.88 16.20 -0.99
CA ALA A 216 7.79 14.79 -1.34
C ALA A 216 8.54 13.85 -0.38
N VAL A 217 9.71 14.27 0.13
CA VAL A 217 10.59 13.38 0.90
C VAL A 217 10.40 13.55 2.40
N ALA A 218 10.29 14.79 2.91
CA ALA A 218 10.20 15.06 4.35
C ALA A 218 8.74 15.17 4.83
N CYS A 219 7.86 15.82 4.06
CA CYS A 219 6.47 16.04 4.49
C CYS A 219 5.59 14.80 4.33
N LEU A 220 5.84 13.94 3.34
CA LEU A 220 5.02 12.73 3.09
C LEU A 220 5.01 11.78 4.30
N PRO A 221 6.15 11.43 4.94
CA PRO A 221 6.14 10.63 6.18
C PRO A 221 5.29 11.24 7.30
N ALA A 222 5.27 12.57 7.44
CA ALA A 222 4.40 13.24 8.41
C ALA A 222 2.91 13.03 8.10
N GLY A 223 2.53 13.12 6.82
CA GLY A 223 1.17 12.79 6.37
C GLY A 223 0.80 11.34 6.67
N MET A 224 1.70 10.39 6.38
CA MET A 224 1.49 8.97 6.69
C MET A 224 1.30 8.74 8.20
N ALA A 225 2.10 9.39 9.05
CA ALA A 225 1.93 9.31 10.50
C ALA A 225 0.60 9.93 10.95
N ALA A 226 0.19 11.04 10.33
CA ALA A 226 -1.10 11.67 10.60
C ALA A 226 -2.29 10.78 10.23
N TYR A 227 -2.22 10.02 9.12
CA TYR A 227 -3.21 9.00 8.78
C TYR A 227 -3.35 7.94 9.90
N LEU A 228 -2.22 7.43 10.40
CA LEU A 228 -2.21 6.42 11.47
C LEU A 228 -2.74 6.96 12.81
N LEU A 229 -2.50 8.24 13.08
CA LEU A 229 -3.05 8.94 14.24
C LEU A 229 -4.55 9.22 14.07
N ALA A 230 -4.98 9.67 12.90
CA ALA A 230 -6.38 9.90 12.57
C ALA A 230 -7.20 8.62 12.75
N ASN A 231 -6.67 7.48 12.31
CA ASN A 231 -7.31 6.19 12.51
C ASN A 231 -7.49 5.83 14.01
N ARG A 232 -6.66 6.35 14.92
CA ARG A 232 -6.80 6.13 16.37
C ARG A 232 -7.68 7.19 17.06
N LEU A 233 -7.65 8.42 16.56
CA LEU A 233 -8.28 9.57 17.20
C LEU A 233 -9.71 9.83 16.72
N ILE A 234 -10.04 9.47 15.47
CA ILE A 234 -11.36 9.69 14.89
C ILE A 234 -12.31 8.57 15.35
N PRO A 235 -13.38 8.90 16.11
CA PRO A 235 -14.36 7.93 16.60
C PRO A 235 -15.03 7.13 15.48
N THR A 236 -15.36 5.87 15.75
CA THR A 236 -15.91 4.91 14.78
C THR A 236 -17.29 5.28 14.26
N GLU A 237 -18.02 6.12 14.98
CA GLU A 237 -19.41 6.50 14.69
C GLU A 237 -19.50 7.61 13.63
N ILE A 238 -18.38 8.25 13.28
CA ILE A 238 -18.37 9.38 12.36
C ILE A 238 -18.67 8.90 10.93
N PRO A 239 -19.70 9.47 10.27
CA PRO A 239 -19.98 9.19 8.87
C PRO A 239 -18.76 9.53 8.00
N ASN A 240 -18.46 8.68 7.01
CA ASN A 240 -17.31 8.85 6.12
C ASN A 240 -15.95 8.96 6.85
N ARG A 241 -15.79 8.29 7.99
CA ARG A 241 -14.52 8.22 8.74
C ARG A 241 -13.31 7.86 7.85
N ALA A 242 -13.45 6.89 6.95
CA ALA A 242 -12.36 6.50 6.06
C ALA A 242 -11.90 7.66 5.14
N GLY A 243 -12.83 8.48 4.64
CA GLY A 243 -12.51 9.69 3.88
C GLY A 243 -11.75 10.70 4.75
N LEU A 244 -12.21 10.92 5.98
CA LEU A 244 -11.56 11.85 6.91
C LEU A 244 -10.14 11.43 7.29
N GLU A 245 -9.88 10.13 7.45
CA GLU A 245 -8.52 9.61 7.68
C GLU A 245 -7.59 9.96 6.52
N VAL A 246 -8.05 9.74 5.28
CA VAL A 246 -7.31 10.05 4.05
C VAL A 246 -7.14 11.57 3.89
N ASP A 247 -8.18 12.35 4.12
CA ASP A 247 -8.13 13.81 4.07
C ASP A 247 -7.11 14.34 5.09
N THR A 248 -7.07 13.79 6.30
CA THR A 248 -6.10 14.17 7.34
C THR A 248 -4.66 13.97 6.86
N MET A 249 -4.38 12.86 6.18
CA MET A 249 -3.07 12.60 5.55
C MET A 249 -2.68 13.74 4.61
N PHE A 250 -3.58 14.10 3.68
CA PHE A 250 -3.32 15.12 2.66
C PHE A 250 -3.25 16.53 3.26
N TRP A 251 -4.11 16.87 4.22
CA TRP A 251 -4.09 18.17 4.89
C TRP A 251 -2.78 18.38 5.66
N VAL A 252 -2.31 17.37 6.40
CA VAL A 252 -1.01 17.47 7.09
C VAL A 252 0.13 17.50 6.08
N TRP A 253 0.10 16.63 5.07
CA TRP A 253 1.17 16.57 4.07
C TRP A 253 1.30 17.88 3.29
N PHE A 254 0.25 18.32 2.61
CA PHE A 254 0.28 19.54 1.80
C PHE A 254 0.33 20.80 2.66
N GLY A 255 -0.30 20.80 3.84
CA GLY A 255 -0.18 21.90 4.81
C GLY A 255 1.26 22.12 5.23
N LEU A 256 2.00 21.06 5.57
CA LEU A 256 3.43 21.14 5.86
C LEU A 256 4.24 21.56 4.62
N ALA A 257 3.94 21.00 3.44
CA ALA A 257 4.63 21.38 2.21
C ALA A 257 4.48 22.90 1.93
N ILE A 258 3.28 23.46 2.10
CA ILE A 258 3.01 24.90 1.96
C ILE A 258 3.72 25.68 3.07
N ALA A 259 3.65 25.24 4.32
CA ALA A 259 4.31 25.91 5.45
C ALA A 259 5.83 26.01 5.26
N THR A 260 6.46 24.99 4.67
CA THR A 260 7.91 25.00 4.41
C THR A 260 8.34 26.05 3.39
N LEU A 261 7.44 26.55 2.53
CA LEU A 261 7.75 27.60 1.55
C LEU A 261 8.25 28.88 2.22
N ALA A 262 7.73 29.19 3.42
CA ALA A 262 8.10 30.35 4.23
C ALA A 262 9.36 30.14 5.10
N ARG A 263 9.97 28.95 5.08
CA ARG A 263 11.12 28.59 5.91
C ARG A 263 12.40 28.53 5.09
N PRO A 264 13.58 28.90 5.63
CA PRO A 264 14.85 28.57 4.99
C PRO A 264 14.93 27.06 4.72
N VAL A 265 15.43 26.66 3.55
CA VAL A 265 15.45 25.25 3.07
C VAL A 265 15.96 24.29 4.15
N ARG A 266 17.06 24.64 4.80
CA ARG A 266 17.64 23.83 5.86
C ARG A 266 16.72 23.66 7.07
N ARG A 267 16.10 24.75 7.54
CA ARG A 267 15.15 24.68 8.66
C ARG A 267 13.91 23.88 8.30
N ALA A 268 13.41 24.05 7.08
CA ALA A 268 12.30 23.26 6.56
C ALA A 268 12.57 21.74 6.64
N TRP A 269 13.78 21.28 6.25
CA TRP A 269 14.16 19.87 6.42
C TRP A 269 14.14 19.42 7.88
N ILE A 270 14.80 20.17 8.78
CA ILE A 270 14.91 19.80 10.19
C ILE A 270 13.54 19.80 10.87
N GLU A 271 12.77 20.88 10.72
CA GLU A 271 11.45 21.06 11.34
C GLU A 271 10.49 19.96 10.87
N THR A 272 10.44 19.69 9.57
CA THR A 272 9.50 18.69 9.02
C THR A 272 9.87 17.27 9.45
N LEU A 273 11.16 16.90 9.41
CA LEU A 273 11.62 15.58 9.88
C LEU A 273 11.37 15.40 11.38
N ALA A 274 11.56 16.46 12.18
CA ALA A 274 11.24 16.44 13.62
C ALA A 274 9.73 16.30 13.87
N ILE A 275 8.89 17.01 13.12
CA ILE A 275 7.43 16.87 13.19
C ILE A 275 7.01 15.44 12.81
N ALA A 276 7.53 14.91 11.71
CA ALA A 276 7.25 13.54 11.29
C ALA A 276 7.65 12.53 12.38
N ALA A 277 8.86 12.67 12.94
CA ALA A 277 9.33 11.82 14.03
C ALA A 277 8.42 11.88 15.25
N PHE A 278 8.00 13.09 15.64
CA PHE A 278 7.07 13.30 16.75
C PHE A 278 5.72 12.60 16.48
N LEU A 279 5.15 12.75 15.29
CA LEU A 279 3.87 12.11 14.95
C LEU A 279 3.97 10.57 14.97
N PHE A 280 5.07 10.00 14.45
CA PHE A 280 5.30 8.56 14.54
C PHE A 280 5.49 8.07 15.98
N ALA A 281 6.19 8.83 16.83
CA ALA A 281 6.34 8.50 18.24
C ALA A 281 5.05 8.71 19.05
N ALA A 282 4.20 9.65 18.64
CA ALA A 282 2.91 9.90 19.28
C ALA A 282 1.91 8.77 19.02
N ALA A 283 1.97 8.10 17.86
CA ALA A 283 1.03 7.03 17.50
C ALA A 283 0.93 5.89 18.55
N PRO A 284 2.02 5.26 19.03
CA PRO A 284 1.93 4.25 20.08
C PRO A 284 1.46 4.82 21.43
N LEU A 285 1.79 6.08 21.74
CA LEU A 285 1.30 6.73 22.97
C LEU A 285 -0.21 6.97 22.90
N VAL A 286 -0.71 7.37 21.74
CA VAL A 286 -2.14 7.53 21.49
C VAL A 286 -2.84 6.16 21.51
N SER A 287 -2.23 5.09 21.01
CA SER A 287 -2.78 3.73 21.14
C SER A 287 -3.04 3.37 22.60
N ILE A 288 -2.11 3.67 23.51
CA ILE A 288 -2.26 3.38 24.95
C ILE A 288 -3.47 4.08 25.56
N VAL A 289 -3.78 5.31 25.12
CA VAL A 289 -4.84 6.13 25.70
C VAL A 289 -6.20 5.86 25.04
N MET A 290 -6.22 5.67 23.72
CA MET A 290 -7.45 5.60 22.92
C MET A 290 -7.91 4.17 22.63
N THR A 291 -7.08 3.17 22.95
CA THR A 291 -7.39 1.77 22.66
C THR A 291 -7.03 0.88 23.85
N ASP A 292 -7.67 -0.29 23.94
CA ASP A 292 -7.31 -1.32 24.92
C ASP A 292 -6.00 -2.06 24.57
N ARG A 293 -5.18 -1.50 23.68
CA ARG A 293 -3.98 -2.14 23.13
C ARG A 293 -2.81 -1.16 23.12
N GLY A 294 -2.02 -1.20 24.19
CA GLY A 294 -0.71 -0.55 24.27
C GLY A 294 0.46 -1.51 23.97
N LEU A 295 1.64 -0.97 23.66
CA LEU A 295 2.85 -1.78 23.43
C LEU A 295 3.17 -2.75 24.58
N ILE A 296 3.15 -2.27 25.83
CA ILE A 296 3.44 -3.10 27.02
C ILE A 296 2.39 -4.21 27.18
N GLN A 297 1.11 -3.88 26.98
CA GLN A 297 0.00 -4.82 27.07
C GLN A 297 0.01 -5.84 25.93
N SER A 298 0.47 -5.44 24.74
CA SER A 298 0.62 -6.34 23.60
C SER A 298 1.76 -7.32 23.84
N LEU A 299 2.88 -6.86 24.42
CA LEU A 299 3.99 -7.74 24.82
C LEU A 299 3.58 -8.72 25.92
N SER A 300 2.81 -8.29 26.93
CA SER A 300 2.38 -9.17 28.02
C SER A 300 1.32 -10.18 27.59
N SER A 301 0.46 -9.83 26.63
CA SER A 301 -0.58 -10.72 26.09
C SER A 301 -0.09 -11.62 24.95
N GLY A 302 1.14 -11.44 24.47
CA GLY A 302 1.69 -12.18 23.33
C GLY A 302 1.14 -11.73 21.97
N ASP A 303 0.52 -10.54 21.88
CA ASP A 303 0.09 -9.93 20.62
C ASP A 303 1.30 -9.31 19.88
N TRP A 304 2.09 -10.18 19.27
CA TRP A 304 3.29 -9.82 18.52
C TRP A 304 2.99 -8.92 17.31
N LEU A 305 1.78 -8.94 16.78
CA LEU A 305 1.41 -8.09 15.64
C LEU A 305 1.39 -6.61 16.06
N PHE A 306 0.69 -6.28 17.14
CA PHE A 306 0.63 -4.90 17.62
C PHE A 306 1.97 -4.45 18.20
N ALA A 307 2.66 -5.32 18.94
CA ALA A 307 3.97 -5.00 19.48
C ALA A 307 5.00 -4.69 18.38
N SER A 308 5.06 -5.53 17.33
CA SER A 308 5.98 -5.28 16.20
C SER A 308 5.64 -4.02 15.42
N PHE A 309 4.34 -3.69 15.28
CA PHE A 309 3.90 -2.46 14.64
C PHE A 309 4.33 -1.22 15.42
N ASP A 310 4.05 -1.16 16.73
CA ASP A 310 4.46 -0.04 17.58
C ASP A 310 5.99 0.12 17.62
N CYS A 311 6.74 -0.99 17.70
CA CYS A 311 8.20 -0.97 17.58
C CYS A 311 8.67 -0.41 16.23
N ALA A 312 8.01 -0.74 15.12
CA ALA A 312 8.34 -0.21 13.81
C ALA A 312 8.09 1.31 13.73
N LEU A 313 6.98 1.80 14.29
CA LEU A 313 6.68 3.25 14.35
C LEU A 313 7.75 4.00 15.16
N LEU A 314 8.14 3.46 16.32
CA LEU A 314 9.22 4.04 17.14
C LEU A 314 10.57 4.00 16.43
N ALA A 315 10.87 2.92 15.69
CA ALA A 315 12.10 2.84 14.89
C ALA A 315 12.13 3.89 13.77
N ILE A 316 11.00 4.11 13.08
CA ILE A 316 10.86 5.17 12.06
C ILE A 316 11.02 6.54 12.72
N ALA A 317 10.38 6.78 13.87
CA ALA A 317 10.54 8.01 14.63
C ALA A 317 12.02 8.27 14.99
N GLY A 318 12.72 7.25 15.51
CA GLY A 318 14.14 7.33 15.83
C GLY A 318 15.02 7.65 14.62
N LEU A 319 14.75 7.03 13.47
CA LEU A 319 15.47 7.30 12.21
C LEU A 319 15.25 8.75 11.74
N LEU A 320 14.01 9.23 11.78
CA LEU A 320 13.66 10.60 11.40
C LEU A 320 14.27 11.63 12.37
N SER A 321 14.23 11.39 13.68
CA SER A 321 14.91 12.23 14.67
C SER A 321 16.42 12.25 14.46
N PHE A 322 17.03 11.10 14.23
CA PHE A 322 18.48 11.00 13.98
C PHE A 322 18.90 11.74 12.72
N THR A 323 18.13 11.63 11.63
CA THR A 323 18.40 12.36 10.39
C THR A 323 18.24 13.88 10.57
N ALA A 324 17.18 14.33 11.26
CA ALA A 324 17.01 15.74 11.61
C ALA A 324 18.19 16.28 12.43
N TRP A 325 18.63 15.53 13.44
CA TRP A 325 19.77 15.88 14.29
C TRP A 325 21.09 15.91 13.53
N ARG A 326 21.32 14.96 12.61
CA ARG A 326 22.51 14.95 11.75
C ARG A 326 22.58 16.19 10.86
N ILE A 327 21.46 16.59 10.25
CA ILE A 327 21.37 17.81 9.43
C ILE A 327 21.55 19.06 10.28
N TRP A 328 21.07 19.03 11.52
CA TRP A 328 21.27 20.12 12.48
C TRP A 328 22.74 20.27 12.89
N ARG A 329 23.44 19.17 13.19
CA ARG A 329 24.86 19.19 13.57
C ARG A 329 25.82 19.54 12.45
N SER A 330 25.53 19.19 11.20
CA SER A 330 26.44 19.46 10.07
C SER A 330 26.55 20.95 9.67
N SER A 331 26.16 21.87 10.56
CA SER A 331 26.28 23.32 10.37
C SER A 331 27.09 24.05 11.42
N GLU A 332 27.51 23.33 12.45
CA GLU A 332 28.62 23.77 13.31
C GLU A 332 29.92 23.35 12.65
#